data_AF-A0A1G3BV65-F1
#
_entry.id   AF-A0A1G3BV65-F1
#
_cell.length_a   1.000
_cell.length_b   1.000
_cell.length_c   1.000
_cell.angle_alpha   90.00
_cell.angle_beta   90.00
_cell.angle_gamma   90.00
#
_symmetry.space_group_name_H-M   'P 1'
#
loop_
_entity.id
_entity.type
_entity.pdbx_description
1 polymer ?
#
loop_
_entity_poly.entity_id
_entity_poly.type
_entity_poly.pdbx_seq_one_letter_code
_entity_poly.pdbx_strand_id
1 'polypeptide(L)'
;MGRRTLVDDQIDRIRSLRRSGFSYSMISKELGISRTTCCKFSRDISFRERPKRYKSDIMNVFLTGLRSTLKDLLDVNVIPDEVDDVLKRFRTKLDSYDTETLFILQGNTKGYFNFINTVLDELCISERYGVSFQSTAETTPKQQIDNTD
;
A
#
# COMPACT_ATOMS: atom_id res chain seq x y z
N MET A 1 27.53 18.96 19.86
CA MET A 1 27.50 18.02 18.70
C MET A 1 28.03 18.74 17.48
N GLY A 2 29.08 18.22 16.83
CA GLY A 2 29.65 18.83 15.63
C GLY A 2 28.68 18.79 14.44
N ARG A 3 28.56 19.89 13.69
CA ARG A 3 27.81 19.90 12.43
C ARG A 3 28.60 19.06 11.42
N ARG A 4 28.07 17.90 11.03
CA ARG A 4 28.60 17.17 9.87
C ARG A 4 28.18 17.93 8.61
N THR A 5 29.15 18.43 7.86
CA THR A 5 28.93 18.96 6.51
C THR A 5 28.68 17.77 5.59
N LEU A 6 27.61 17.81 4.79
CA LEU A 6 27.39 16.78 3.78
C LEU A 6 28.48 16.86 2.71
N VAL A 7 28.90 15.70 2.21
CA VAL A 7 29.80 15.60 1.05
C VAL A 7 28.99 15.89 -0.22
N ASP A 8 29.62 16.50 -1.23
CA ASP A 8 28.96 16.86 -2.50
C ASP A 8 28.24 15.67 -3.16
N ASP A 9 28.82 14.47 -3.09
CA ASP A 9 28.20 13.23 -3.58
C ASP A 9 26.83 12.93 -2.92
N GLN A 10 26.66 13.27 -1.65
CA GLN A 10 25.39 13.08 -0.94
C GLN A 10 24.34 14.07 -1.41
N ILE A 11 24.75 15.30 -1.73
CA ILE A 11 23.88 16.36 -2.26
C ILE A 11 23.39 15.95 -3.66
N ASP A 12 24.28 15.44 -4.50
CA ASP A 12 23.92 14.96 -5.84
C ASP A 12 22.96 13.77 -5.77
N ARG A 13 23.17 12.86 -4.82
CA ARG A 13 22.26 11.73 -4.61
C ARG A 13 20.89 12.15 -4.11
N ILE A 14 20.80 13.13 -3.20
CA ILE A 14 19.53 13.75 -2.76
C ILE A 14 18.80 14.33 -3.98
N ARG A 15 19.50 15.09 -4.83
CA ARG A 15 18.91 15.74 -6.00
C ARG A 15 18.46 14.74 -7.05
N SER A 16 19.25 13.72 -7.32
CA SER A 16 18.91 12.63 -8.25
C SER A 16 17.62 11.93 -7.82
N LEU A 17 17.54 11.49 -6.56
CA LEU A 17 16.34 10.85 -6.02
C LEU A 17 15.12 11.78 -6.03
N ARG A 18 15.32 13.08 -5.78
CA ARG A 18 14.23 14.05 -5.85
C ARG A 18 13.69 14.21 -7.27
N ARG A 19 14.56 14.25 -8.28
CA ARG A 19 14.18 14.28 -9.71
C ARG A 19 13.44 13.00 -10.13
N SER A 20 13.82 11.86 -9.57
CA SER A 20 13.13 10.58 -9.79
C SER A 20 11.75 10.48 -9.11
N GLY A 21 11.34 11.51 -8.36
CA GLY A 21 10.01 11.60 -7.76
C GLY A 21 9.91 11.05 -6.33
N PHE A 22 11.02 10.74 -5.66
CA PHE A 22 11.00 10.29 -4.26
C PHE A 22 10.63 11.44 -3.30
N SER A 23 9.93 11.11 -2.21
CA SER A 23 9.63 12.07 -1.14
C SER A 23 10.84 12.31 -0.24
N TYR A 24 10.88 13.45 0.46
CA TYR A 24 11.97 13.75 1.40
C TYR A 24 12.11 12.71 2.53
N SER A 25 11.00 12.13 2.98
CA SER A 25 11.03 11.06 3.99
C SER A 25 11.74 9.82 3.48
N MET A 26 11.72 9.59 2.17
CA MET A 26 12.31 8.41 1.56
C MET A 26 13.79 8.59 1.32
N ILE A 27 14.16 9.73 0.73
CA ILE A 27 15.55 10.15 0.57
C ILE A 27 16.26 10.13 1.93
N SER A 28 15.56 10.56 2.98
CA SER A 28 16.05 10.53 4.36
C SER A 28 16.37 9.12 4.85
N LYS A 29 15.47 8.15 4.62
CA LYS A 29 15.67 6.74 4.98
C LYS A 29 16.80 6.10 4.15
N GLU A 30 16.81 6.35 2.84
CA GLU A 30 17.80 5.80 1.90
C GLU A 30 19.23 6.20 2.24
N LEU A 31 19.42 7.49 2.56
CA LEU A 31 20.75 8.08 2.72
C LEU A 31 21.15 8.24 4.20
N GLY A 32 20.26 7.95 5.15
CA GLY A 32 20.48 8.19 6.57
C GLY A 32 20.63 9.68 6.93
N ILE A 33 20.06 10.58 6.11
CA ILE A 33 20.17 12.04 6.24
C ILE A 33 18.85 12.58 6.79
N SER A 34 18.86 13.66 7.58
CA SER A 34 17.62 14.24 8.10
C SER A 34 16.74 14.80 6.96
N ARG A 35 15.42 14.63 7.10
CA ARG A 35 14.42 15.15 6.14
C ARG A 35 14.57 16.64 5.87
N THR A 36 14.87 17.43 6.91
CA THR A 36 15.10 18.87 6.81
C THR A 36 16.31 19.21 5.93
N THR A 37 17.36 18.39 6.02
CA THR A 37 18.55 18.53 5.17
C THR A 37 18.24 18.16 3.73
N CYS A 38 17.53 17.05 3.49
CA CYS A 38 17.09 16.69 2.13
C CYS A 38 16.28 17.82 1.49
N CYS A 39 15.31 18.39 2.24
CA CYS A 39 14.50 19.52 1.78
C CYS A 39 15.38 20.73 1.42
N LYS A 40 16.36 21.09 2.27
CA LYS A 40 17.26 22.22 2.04
C LYS A 40 18.03 22.11 0.71
N PHE A 41 18.53 20.92 0.38
CA PHE A 41 19.37 20.68 -0.79
C PHE A 41 18.63 20.37 -2.09
N SER A 42 17.31 20.19 -2.03
CA SER A 42 16.48 19.92 -3.21
C SER A 42 15.21 20.76 -3.29
N ARG A 43 15.13 21.88 -2.56
CA ARG A 43 13.94 22.76 -2.53
C ARG A 43 13.62 23.38 -3.90
N ASP A 44 14.64 23.53 -4.72
CA ASP A 44 14.60 24.03 -6.09
C ASP A 44 13.91 23.05 -7.06
N ILE A 45 13.82 21.77 -6.68
CA ILE A 45 13.18 20.73 -7.48
C ILE A 45 11.73 20.57 -7.00
N SER A 46 10.83 21.31 -7.66
CA SER A 46 9.38 21.12 -7.48
C SER A 46 8.93 19.87 -8.23
N PHE A 47 8.31 18.93 -7.53
CA PHE A 47 7.67 17.77 -8.14
C PHE A 47 6.15 17.98 -8.08
N ARG A 48 5.49 18.09 -9.25
CA ARG A 48 4.04 18.35 -9.35
C ARG A 48 3.19 17.08 -9.22
N GLU A 49 3.80 15.91 -9.40
CA GLU A 49 3.12 14.62 -9.30
C GLU A 49 3.10 14.12 -7.84
N ARG A 50 2.23 13.14 -7.56
CA ARG A 50 2.22 12.48 -6.25
C ARG A 50 3.58 11.78 -6.07
N PRO A 51 4.33 12.07 -4.99
CA PRO A 51 5.65 11.47 -4.80
C PRO A 51 5.52 9.95 -4.77
N LYS A 52 6.47 9.26 -5.42
CA LYS A 52 6.54 7.80 -5.39
C LYS A 52 6.61 7.37 -3.93
N ARG A 53 5.84 6.35 -3.52
CA ARG A 53 5.91 5.73 -2.18
C ARG A 53 6.78 4.48 -2.26
N TYR A 54 7.42 4.09 -1.16
CA TYR A 54 8.28 2.90 -1.17
C TYR A 54 7.35 1.70 -1.30
N LYS A 55 7.83 0.63 -1.93
CA LYS A 55 7.13 -0.67 -1.91
C LYS A 55 6.67 -1.04 -0.49
N SER A 56 7.52 -0.82 0.51
CA SER A 56 7.19 -1.03 1.92
C SER A 56 6.03 -0.16 2.42
N ASP A 57 5.94 1.10 1.99
CA ASP A 57 4.88 2.01 2.43
C ASP A 57 3.54 1.66 1.78
N ILE A 58 3.55 1.29 0.49
CA ILE A 58 2.37 0.80 -0.24
C ILE A 58 1.90 -0.51 0.41
N MET A 59 2.83 -1.43 0.66
CA MET A 59 2.55 -2.72 1.29
C MET A 59 2.04 -2.56 2.72
N ASN A 60 2.57 -1.62 3.51
CA ASN A 60 2.07 -1.36 4.86
C ASN A 60 0.64 -0.79 4.83
N VAL A 61 0.32 0.13 3.91
CA VAL A 61 -1.05 0.63 3.75
C VAL A 61 -1.99 -0.52 3.38
N PHE A 62 -1.56 -1.37 2.45
CA PHE A 62 -2.31 -2.55 2.01
C PHE A 62 -2.57 -3.52 3.17
N LEU A 63 -1.51 -3.94 3.89
CA LEU A 63 -1.61 -4.86 5.01
C LEU A 63 -2.40 -4.26 6.18
N THR A 64 -2.36 -2.95 6.38
CA THR A 64 -3.15 -2.27 7.41
C THR A 64 -4.65 -2.31 7.07
N GLY A 65 -5.00 -2.00 5.81
CA GLY A 65 -6.38 -2.10 5.34
C GLY A 65 -6.92 -3.52 5.46
N LEU A 66 -6.14 -4.50 4.97
CA LEU A 66 -6.47 -5.92 5.08
C LEU A 66 -6.65 -6.35 6.54
N ARG A 67 -5.74 -5.96 7.44
CA ARG A 67 -5.84 -6.29 8.87
C ARG A 67 -7.12 -5.73 9.49
N SER A 68 -7.52 -4.51 9.13
CA SER A 68 -8.78 -3.94 9.60
C SER A 68 -9.96 -4.78 9.10
N THR A 69 -10.03 -5.04 7.79
CA THR A 69 -11.14 -5.80 7.21
C THR A 69 -11.22 -7.23 7.75
N LEU A 70 -10.06 -7.88 7.94
CA LEU A 70 -10.00 -9.19 8.59
C LEU A 70 -10.49 -9.08 10.03
N LYS A 71 -10.04 -8.12 10.83
CA LYS A 71 -10.56 -7.95 12.21
C LYS A 71 -12.07 -7.73 12.24
N ASP A 72 -12.58 -6.85 11.38
CA ASP A 72 -14.01 -6.52 11.34
C ASP A 72 -14.88 -7.73 10.94
N LEU A 73 -14.39 -8.59 10.04
CA LEU A 73 -15.09 -9.80 9.60
C LEU A 73 -14.92 -10.99 10.56
N LEU A 74 -13.78 -11.05 11.23
CA LEU A 74 -13.36 -12.19 12.04
C LEU A 74 -13.68 -12.03 13.52
N ASP A 75 -14.15 -10.85 13.95
CA ASP A 75 -14.63 -10.53 15.32
C ASP A 75 -15.73 -11.48 15.83
N VAL A 76 -16.33 -12.28 14.94
CA VAL A 76 -17.44 -13.17 15.30
C VAL A 76 -16.99 -14.61 15.62
N ASN A 77 -15.84 -15.12 15.13
CA ASN A 77 -15.52 -16.56 15.27
C ASN A 77 -14.05 -17.03 15.07
N VAL A 78 -13.03 -16.15 14.94
CA VAL A 78 -11.67 -16.60 14.54
C VAL A 78 -10.59 -16.27 15.56
N ILE A 79 -9.63 -17.21 15.70
CA ILE A 79 -8.50 -17.12 16.64
C ILE A 79 -7.49 -16.06 16.14
N PRO A 80 -7.05 -15.12 16.99
CA PRO A 80 -6.08 -14.07 16.62
C PRO A 80 -4.78 -14.58 15.98
N ASP A 81 -4.30 -15.75 16.39
CA ASP A 81 -3.07 -16.37 15.87
C ASP A 81 -3.18 -16.72 14.39
N GLU A 82 -4.36 -17.13 13.92
CA GLU A 82 -4.60 -17.43 12.52
C GLU A 82 -4.60 -16.15 11.66
N VAL A 83 -5.00 -15.00 12.22
CA VAL A 83 -4.96 -13.71 11.52
C VAL A 83 -3.53 -13.30 11.21
N ASP A 84 -2.60 -13.49 12.15
CA ASP A 84 -1.21 -13.14 11.94
C ASP A 84 -0.53 -14.06 10.91
N ASP A 85 -0.88 -15.35 10.89
CA ASP A 85 -0.43 -16.29 9.86
C ASP A 85 -0.95 -15.94 8.47
N VAL A 86 -2.22 -15.51 8.37
CA VAL A 86 -2.80 -14.97 7.13
C VAL A 86 -2.03 -13.76 6.65
N LEU A 87 -1.81 -12.77 7.52
CA LEU A 87 -1.09 -11.56 7.19
C LEU A 87 0.35 -11.86 6.75
N LYS A 88 1.01 -12.85 7.37
CA LYS A 88 2.36 -13.28 7.00
C LYS A 88 2.41 -13.91 5.61
N ARG A 89 1.44 -14.75 5.26
CA ARG A 89 1.35 -15.35 3.92
C ARG A 89 0.95 -14.34 2.85
N PHE A 90 0.02 -13.43 3.16
CA PHE A 90 -0.30 -12.28 2.31
C PHE A 90 0.95 -11.45 2.01
N ARG A 91 1.73 -11.12 3.03
CA ARG A 91 2.98 -10.38 2.87
C ARG A 91 3.97 -11.12 1.97
N THR A 92 4.14 -12.43 2.18
CA THR A 92 5.03 -13.26 1.34
C THR A 92 4.60 -13.24 -0.13
N LYS A 93 3.29 -13.27 -0.39
CA LYS A 93 2.76 -13.20 -1.76
C LYS A 93 2.92 -11.81 -2.36
N LEU A 94 2.62 -10.76 -1.59
CA LEU A 94 2.82 -9.36 -1.98
C LEU A 94 4.30 -9.04 -2.27
N ASP A 95 5.23 -9.69 -1.57
CA ASP A 95 6.66 -9.54 -1.81
C ASP A 95 7.07 -10.02 -3.22
N SER A 96 6.34 -10.98 -3.80
CA SER A 96 6.60 -11.46 -5.18
C SER A 96 6.17 -10.47 -6.27
N TYR A 97 5.28 -9.52 -5.96
CA TYR A 97 4.84 -8.50 -6.91
C TYR A 97 5.80 -7.30 -6.94
N ASP A 98 5.92 -6.68 -8.11
CA ASP A 98 6.64 -5.43 -8.27
C ASP A 98 5.82 -4.24 -7.75
N THR A 99 6.47 -3.08 -7.64
CA THR A 99 5.83 -1.89 -7.05
C THR A 99 4.67 -1.37 -7.91
N GLU A 100 4.74 -1.57 -9.22
CA GLU A 100 3.71 -1.14 -10.17
C GLU A 100 2.45 -2.00 -10.04
N THR A 101 2.58 -3.33 -9.95
CA THR A 101 1.45 -4.22 -9.71
C THR A 101 0.78 -3.94 -8.37
N LEU A 102 1.55 -3.67 -7.31
CA LEU A 102 1.01 -3.28 -6.01
C LEU A 102 0.22 -1.96 -6.07
N PHE A 103 0.66 -1.01 -6.90
CA PHE A 103 -0.03 0.25 -7.11
C PHE A 103 -1.33 0.07 -7.90
N ILE A 104 -1.33 -0.78 -8.92
CA ILE A 104 -2.52 -1.15 -9.68
C ILE A 104 -3.54 -1.84 -8.77
N LEU A 105 -3.10 -2.77 -7.92
CA LEU A 105 -3.95 -3.43 -6.93
C LEU A 105 -4.54 -2.44 -5.92
N GLN A 106 -3.77 -1.43 -5.49
CA GLN A 106 -4.29 -0.38 -4.60
C GLN A 106 -5.36 0.49 -5.29
N GLY A 107 -5.18 0.81 -6.58
CA GLY A 107 -6.08 1.68 -7.34
C GLY A 107 -7.35 0.98 -7.84
N ASN A 108 -7.36 -0.37 -7.89
CA ASN A 108 -8.44 -1.17 -8.42
C ASN A 108 -9.12 -1.98 -7.30
N THR A 109 -10.26 -1.48 -6.81
CA THR A 109 -11.05 -2.14 -5.75
C THR A 109 -11.43 -3.58 -6.12
N LYS A 110 -11.82 -3.84 -7.37
CA LYS A 110 -12.17 -5.21 -7.82
C LYS A 110 -10.94 -6.12 -7.86
N GLY A 111 -9.81 -5.62 -8.36
CA GLY A 111 -8.53 -6.35 -8.35
C GLY A 111 -8.05 -6.65 -6.93
N TYR A 112 -8.21 -5.69 -6.02
CA TYR A 112 -7.90 -5.82 -4.60
C TYR A 112 -8.72 -6.95 -3.94
N PHE A 113 -10.04 -6.97 -4.12
CA PHE A 113 -10.90 -8.02 -3.56
C PHE A 113 -10.64 -9.39 -4.17
N ASN A 114 -10.41 -9.48 -5.48
CA ASN A 114 -10.06 -10.74 -6.13
C ASN A 114 -8.74 -11.31 -5.61
N PHE A 115 -7.74 -10.46 -5.43
CA PHE A 115 -6.48 -10.86 -4.82
C PHE A 115 -6.68 -11.38 -3.40
N ILE A 116 -7.48 -10.68 -2.58
CA ILE A 116 -7.80 -11.12 -1.22
C ILE A 116 -8.48 -12.48 -1.21
N ASN A 117 -9.53 -12.67 -2.01
CA ASN A 117 -10.23 -13.96 -2.12
C ASN A 117 -9.27 -15.07 -2.56
N THR A 118 -8.41 -14.82 -3.55
CA THR A 118 -7.44 -15.81 -4.03
C THR A 118 -6.50 -16.26 -2.91
N VAL A 119 -6.00 -15.33 -2.09
CA VAL A 119 -5.14 -15.71 -0.96
C VAL A 119 -5.95 -16.46 0.11
N LEU A 120 -7.17 -16.04 0.42
CA LEU A 120 -7.98 -16.74 1.43
C LEU A 120 -8.39 -18.15 1.00
N ASP A 121 -8.68 -18.36 -0.28
CA ASP A 121 -8.96 -19.66 -0.86
C ASP A 121 -7.72 -20.57 -0.80
N GLU A 122 -6.53 -20.06 -1.13
CA GLU A 122 -5.25 -20.79 -0.96
C GLU A 122 -4.97 -21.19 0.49
N LEU A 123 -5.53 -20.47 1.45
CA LEU A 123 -5.42 -20.78 2.88
C LEU A 123 -6.55 -21.65 3.41
N CYS A 124 -7.50 -22.04 2.55
CA CYS A 124 -8.73 -22.74 2.92
C CYS A 124 -9.54 -22.01 4.01
N ILE A 125 -9.37 -20.68 4.14
CA ILE A 125 -10.05 -19.88 5.17
C ILE A 125 -11.49 -19.61 4.79
N SER A 126 -11.74 -19.41 3.50
CA SER A 126 -13.09 -19.30 2.95
C SER A 126 -13.91 -20.57 3.25
N GLU A 127 -13.32 -21.75 3.07
CA GLU A 127 -13.97 -23.03 3.42
C GLU A 127 -14.13 -23.21 4.94
N ARG A 128 -13.10 -22.90 5.71
CA ARG A 128 -13.07 -23.14 7.16
C ARG A 128 -13.99 -22.22 7.94
N TYR A 129 -14.22 -21.00 7.46
CA TYR A 129 -15.00 -19.96 8.15
C TYR A 129 -16.19 -19.43 7.34
N GLY A 130 -16.42 -19.94 6.13
CA GLY A 130 -17.51 -19.48 5.26
C GLY A 130 -17.36 -18.03 4.78
N VAL A 131 -16.14 -17.48 4.77
CA VAL A 131 -15.90 -16.07 4.45
C VAL A 131 -15.70 -15.90 2.94
N SER A 132 -16.55 -15.10 2.30
CA SER A 132 -16.35 -14.67 0.91
C SER A 132 -16.44 -13.14 0.83
N PHE A 133 -15.47 -12.51 0.15
CA PHE A 133 -15.48 -11.06 -0.03
C PHE A 133 -16.24 -10.73 -1.31
N GLN A 134 -17.43 -10.14 -1.17
CA GLN A 134 -18.14 -9.57 -2.31
C GLN A 134 -17.74 -8.11 -2.49
N SER A 135 -17.22 -7.78 -3.68
CA SER A 135 -16.99 -6.39 -4.07
C SER A 135 -18.34 -5.66 -4.13
N THR A 136 -18.58 -4.71 -3.24
CA THR A 136 -19.83 -3.92 -3.17
C THR A 136 -20.08 -2.98 -4.37
N ALA A 137 -19.20 -3.02 -5.37
CA ALA A 137 -19.28 -2.19 -6.58
C ALA A 137 -20.46 -2.51 -7.53
N GLU A 138 -21.33 -3.48 -7.22
CA GLU A 138 -22.51 -3.81 -8.03
C GLU A 138 -23.85 -3.42 -7.40
N THR A 139 -23.86 -2.45 -6.48
CA THR A 139 -25.13 -1.87 -5.98
C THR A 139 -25.32 -0.44 -6.50
N THR A 140 -25.34 -0.28 -7.82
CA THR A 140 -26.08 0.85 -8.41
C THR A 140 -27.54 0.39 -8.46
N PRO A 141 -28.47 0.98 -7.68
CA PRO A 141 -29.88 0.72 -7.88
C PRO A 141 -30.21 1.16 -9.31
N LYS A 142 -30.59 0.21 -10.18
CA LYS A 142 -31.19 0.54 -11.46
C LYS A 142 -32.46 1.34 -11.14
N GLN A 143 -32.40 2.65 -11.30
CA GLN A 143 -33.61 3.46 -11.37
C GLN A 143 -34.40 2.94 -12.56
N GLN A 144 -35.44 2.18 -12.24
CA GLN A 144 -36.48 1.76 -13.14
C GLN A 144 -37.26 3.02 -13.51
N ILE A 145 -36.90 3.63 -14.64
CA ILE A 145 -37.70 4.70 -15.24
C ILE A 145 -38.85 3.99 -15.93
N ASP A 146 -39.95 3.81 -15.19
CA ASP A 146 -41.25 3.46 -15.76
C ASP A 146 -41.70 4.66 -16.61
N ASN A 147 -41.40 4.64 -17.90
CA ASN A 147 -42.07 5.47 -18.88
C ASN A 147 -43.42 4.83 -19.16
N THR A 148 -44.46 5.38 -18.53
CA THR A 148 -45.86 5.17 -18.92
C THR A 148 -46.26 6.38 -19.76
N ASP A 149 -46.46 6.17 -21.06
CA ASP A 149 -47.27 7.02 -21.94
C ASP A 149 -48.41 6.13 -22.48
#